data_AF-A0A940PEU5-F1
#
_entry.id   AF-A0A940PEU5-F1
#
_cell.length_a   1.000
_cell.length_b   1.000
_cell.length_c   1.000
_cell.angle_alpha   90.00
_cell.angle_beta   90.00
_cell.angle_gamma   90.00
#
_symmetry.space_group_name_H-M   'P 1'
#
loop_
_entity.id
_entity.type
_entity.pdbx_description
1 polymer ?
#
loop_
_entity_poly.entity_id
_entity_poly.type
_entity_poly.pdbx_seq_one_letter_code
_entity_poly.pdbx_strand_id
1 'polypeptide(L)'
;MNGSEHGRANRSTKIAKADGVVAQILGGTRLPRMCRVRQTFGDFQIHDIERAVNKQLERPGTLDKIRYGQTVAITAGSRGIPHIDKITKAIVDEVKRVGGKPFIIPAMGSHGGATVKGQLEILESYGINEVFLGCPVLATTETIKVGETEYGLPVYLDKYAYEADGIVVVNRVKPHTAFRGLYESGLVKMLTIGLGKQKGAQICHSHGFENMALNIVAGAKIILESCNILFGVAVMENAYDQTRKIHAVPAEDILDEEPVLLEEAKQHMPSLLLNEFDVLIIDEIGKNISGDGADPNITGNFSTPYATGGAVKQRTIVLDLTEETHGNACGLGMADFTVQRAFDKMDFEKTYPNNITPAVSGPGKIPIILANDRLAIQAGIQTCVGINHENVRVVRIKNTLKVEEILISESLLDEARKHSSIEILEEPKDMAFNESGNLF
;
A
#
# COMPACT_ATOMS: atom_id res chain seq x y z
N MET A 1 -32.94 -19.00 -46.53
CA MET A 1 -31.64 -19.61 -46.88
C MET A 1 -30.75 -18.48 -47.34
N ASN A 2 -29.73 -17.99 -46.64
CA ASN A 2 -28.85 -18.62 -45.65
C ASN A 2 -28.51 -17.62 -44.54
N GLY A 3 -28.78 -18.02 -43.29
CA GLY A 3 -28.19 -17.38 -42.12
C GLY A 3 -26.74 -17.84 -42.01
N SER A 4 -25.81 -16.91 -41.91
CA SER A 4 -24.45 -17.21 -41.47
C SER A 4 -24.41 -17.03 -39.97
N GLU A 5 -24.59 -18.13 -39.24
CA GLU A 5 -24.12 -18.28 -37.87
C GLU A 5 -22.60 -18.07 -37.89
N HIS A 6 -22.17 -16.83 -37.66
CA HIS A 6 -20.80 -16.57 -37.24
C HIS A 6 -20.67 -17.19 -35.84
N GLY A 7 -20.11 -18.39 -35.82
CA GLY A 7 -19.87 -19.16 -34.63
C GLY A 7 -19.27 -18.30 -33.53
N ARG A 8 -19.92 -18.32 -32.37
CA ARG A 8 -19.25 -18.02 -31.10
C ARG A 8 -18.10 -19.01 -30.98
N ALA A 9 -16.92 -18.61 -31.46
CA ALA A 9 -15.70 -19.34 -31.20
C ALA A 9 -15.57 -19.47 -29.69
N ASN A 10 -15.67 -20.71 -29.23
CA ASN A 10 -15.51 -21.13 -27.86
C ASN A 10 -14.19 -20.53 -27.34
N ARG A 11 -14.25 -19.53 -26.46
CA ARG A 11 -13.07 -18.97 -25.78
C ARG A 11 -12.57 -19.91 -24.67
N SER A 12 -12.68 -21.22 -24.85
CA SER A 12 -11.96 -22.24 -24.09
C SER A 12 -10.56 -22.41 -24.71
N THR A 13 -9.76 -21.34 -24.62
CA THR A 13 -8.63 -21.12 -23.70
C THR A 13 -7.31 -21.67 -24.25
N LYS A 14 -6.49 -20.75 -24.79
CA LYS A 14 -5.09 -20.95 -25.18
C LYS A 14 -4.13 -20.99 -23.95
N ILE A 15 -4.65 -21.27 -22.76
CA ILE A 15 -3.88 -21.32 -21.50
C ILE A 15 -3.32 -22.74 -21.33
N ALA A 16 -2.15 -22.85 -20.68
CA ALA A 16 -1.51 -24.12 -20.39
C ALA A 16 -2.46 -25.07 -19.63
N LYS A 17 -2.74 -26.24 -20.19
CA LYS A 17 -3.61 -27.25 -19.57
C LYS A 17 -2.88 -28.00 -18.47
N ALA A 18 -3.64 -28.50 -17.49
CA ALA A 18 -3.13 -29.28 -16.36
C ALA A 18 -2.39 -30.58 -16.77
N ASP A 19 -2.68 -31.11 -17.96
CA ASP A 19 -2.12 -32.32 -18.56
C ASP A 19 -1.34 -32.04 -19.88
N GLY A 20 -1.13 -30.76 -20.21
CA GLY A 20 -0.51 -30.34 -21.46
C GLY A 20 1.02 -30.41 -21.46
N VAL A 21 1.63 -29.93 -22.56
CA VAL A 21 3.11 -29.90 -22.72
C VAL A 21 3.80 -29.17 -21.57
N VAL A 22 3.22 -28.07 -21.08
CA VAL A 22 3.76 -27.34 -19.92
C VAL A 22 3.78 -28.24 -18.67
N ALA A 23 2.71 -28.98 -18.40
CA ALA A 23 2.67 -29.92 -17.28
C ALA A 23 3.69 -31.05 -17.42
N GLN A 24 3.95 -31.52 -18.64
CA GLN A 24 4.99 -32.53 -18.90
C GLN A 24 6.40 -31.99 -18.65
N ILE A 25 6.69 -30.74 -19.04
CA ILE A 25 7.97 -30.06 -18.78
C ILE A 25 8.19 -29.88 -17.27
N LEU A 26 7.11 -29.56 -16.55
CA LEU A 26 7.17 -29.22 -15.12
C LEU A 26 7.03 -30.43 -14.18
N GLY A 27 6.46 -31.54 -14.65
CA GLY A 27 6.04 -32.66 -13.81
C GLY A 27 7.16 -33.34 -13.02
N GLY A 28 8.41 -33.24 -13.48
CA GLY A 28 9.59 -33.75 -12.79
C GLY A 28 10.13 -32.84 -11.68
N THR A 29 9.64 -31.61 -11.56
CA THR A 29 10.11 -30.66 -10.57
C THR A 29 9.57 -31.02 -9.19
N ARG A 30 10.48 -31.39 -8.29
CA ARG A 30 10.18 -31.76 -6.91
C ARG A 30 9.72 -30.54 -6.11
N LEU A 31 8.66 -30.71 -5.35
CA LEU A 31 8.18 -29.71 -4.38
C LEU A 31 8.78 -30.03 -3.00
N PRO A 32 9.33 -29.04 -2.28
CA PRO A 32 9.84 -29.29 -0.93
C PRO A 32 8.69 -29.50 0.05
N ARG A 33 8.98 -30.18 1.16
CA ARG A 33 8.08 -30.16 2.32
C ARG A 33 8.08 -28.78 2.95
N MET A 34 6.94 -28.36 3.47
CA MET A 34 6.73 -27.05 4.08
C MET A 34 6.46 -27.18 5.58
N CYS A 35 7.06 -26.30 6.36
CA CYS A 35 6.92 -26.14 7.80
C CYS A 35 6.17 -24.83 8.07
N ARG A 36 5.26 -24.84 9.04
CA ARG A 36 4.56 -23.62 9.48
C ARG A 36 5.34 -22.99 10.63
N VAL A 37 5.62 -21.70 10.52
CA VAL A 37 6.35 -20.94 11.53
C VAL A 37 5.60 -19.65 11.88
N ARG A 38 5.82 -19.16 13.10
CA ARG A 38 5.38 -17.85 13.56
C ARG A 38 6.58 -16.93 13.71
N GLN A 39 6.49 -15.73 13.17
CA GLN A 39 7.44 -14.64 13.30
C GLN A 39 6.92 -13.65 14.35
N THR A 40 7.76 -13.25 15.30
CA THR A 40 7.40 -12.27 16.33
C THR A 40 8.04 -10.92 16.01
N PHE A 41 7.23 -9.87 16.07
CA PHE A 41 7.62 -8.47 15.87
C PHE A 41 7.25 -7.64 17.11
N GLY A 42 7.68 -6.37 17.15
CA GLY A 42 7.23 -5.45 18.19
C GLY A 42 5.73 -5.17 18.09
N ASP A 43 4.99 -5.45 19.15
CA ASP A 43 3.51 -5.47 19.18
C ASP A 43 2.89 -4.24 19.88
N PHE A 44 3.71 -3.33 20.42
CA PHE A 44 3.21 -2.13 21.09
C PHE A 44 2.18 -1.38 20.22
N GLN A 45 1.06 -1.02 20.83
CA GLN A 45 -0.06 -0.33 20.21
C GLN A 45 -0.69 0.65 21.21
N ILE A 46 -1.35 1.68 20.68
CA ILE A 46 -2.15 2.63 21.44
C ILE A 46 -3.54 2.05 21.61
N HIS A 47 -3.95 1.81 22.86
CA HIS A 47 -5.30 1.35 23.17
C HIS A 47 -6.32 2.50 23.30
N ASP A 48 -5.89 3.64 23.83
CA ASP A 48 -6.73 4.83 24.04
C ASP A 48 -6.35 5.91 23.00
N ILE A 49 -7.00 5.83 21.84
CA ILE A 49 -6.74 6.72 20.70
C ILE A 49 -7.06 8.17 21.03
N GLU A 50 -8.19 8.43 21.68
CA GLU A 50 -8.63 9.78 22.01
C GLU A 50 -7.64 10.46 22.94
N ARG A 51 -7.26 9.79 24.04
CA ARG A 51 -6.26 10.32 24.97
C ARG A 51 -4.90 10.54 24.30
N ALA A 52 -4.48 9.64 23.41
CA ALA A 52 -3.22 9.77 22.70
C ALA A 52 -3.22 11.00 21.77
N VAL A 53 -4.31 11.24 21.04
CA VAL A 53 -4.48 12.46 20.22
C VAL A 53 -4.46 13.70 21.10
N ASN A 54 -5.28 13.75 22.15
CA ASN A 54 -5.40 14.93 23.03
C ASN A 54 -4.03 15.31 23.61
N LYS A 55 -3.27 14.32 24.11
CA LYS A 55 -1.92 14.54 24.64
C LYS A 55 -0.95 15.10 23.60
N GLN A 56 -1.04 14.65 22.35
CA GLN A 56 -0.17 15.16 21.28
C GLN A 56 -0.54 16.59 20.88
N LEU A 57 -1.83 16.91 20.89
CA LEU A 57 -2.35 18.22 20.55
C LEU A 57 -2.17 19.28 21.68
N GLU A 58 -1.69 18.87 22.86
CA GLU A 58 -1.19 19.80 23.90
C GLU A 58 0.20 20.38 23.57
N ARG A 59 0.89 19.85 22.55
CA ARG A 59 2.21 20.31 22.15
C ARG A 59 2.17 21.79 21.68
N PRO A 60 3.10 22.66 22.13
CA PRO A 60 3.16 24.04 21.63
C PRO A 60 3.33 24.10 20.10
N GLY A 61 2.69 25.08 19.48
CA GLY A 61 2.66 25.23 18.02
C GLY A 61 1.60 24.38 17.32
N THR A 62 0.63 23.83 18.07
CA THR A 62 -0.48 23.03 17.53
C THR A 62 -1.84 23.71 17.80
N LEU A 63 -2.62 23.27 18.78
CA LEU A 63 -3.94 23.84 19.09
C LEU A 63 -3.89 25.31 19.49
N ASP A 64 -2.79 25.77 20.09
CA ASP A 64 -2.58 27.16 20.49
C ASP A 64 -2.50 28.13 19.29
N LYS A 65 -2.34 27.62 18.06
CA LYS A 65 -2.43 28.42 16.83
C LYS A 65 -3.86 28.69 16.38
N ILE A 66 -4.85 27.95 16.90
CA ILE A 66 -6.26 28.08 16.50
C ILE A 66 -6.90 29.21 17.30
N ARG A 67 -7.47 30.19 16.58
CA ARG A 67 -8.24 31.29 17.16
C ARG A 67 -9.73 30.96 17.14
N TYR A 68 -10.44 31.50 18.12
CA TYR A 68 -11.90 31.34 18.22
C TYR A 68 -12.60 31.76 16.91
N GLY A 69 -13.44 30.87 16.40
CA GLY A 69 -14.25 31.07 15.20
C GLY A 69 -13.57 30.74 13.88
N GLN A 70 -12.26 30.42 13.86
CA GLN A 70 -11.53 30.04 12.65
C GLN A 70 -12.05 28.74 12.04
N THR A 71 -12.19 28.73 10.72
CA THR A 71 -12.46 27.51 9.95
C THR A 71 -11.18 26.69 9.78
N VAL A 72 -11.24 25.40 10.07
CA VAL A 72 -10.06 24.51 10.04
C VAL A 72 -10.33 23.31 9.14
N ALA A 73 -9.62 23.24 8.02
CA ALA A 73 -9.66 22.09 7.13
C ALA A 73 -8.79 20.96 7.70
N ILE A 74 -9.33 19.75 7.81
CA ILE A 74 -8.60 18.57 8.26
C ILE A 74 -8.54 17.57 7.11
N THR A 75 -7.34 17.16 6.72
CA THR A 75 -7.18 16.23 5.59
C THR A 75 -7.54 14.81 5.98
N ALA A 76 -8.22 14.09 5.09
CA ALA A 76 -8.44 12.66 5.20
C ALA A 76 -7.93 11.93 3.95
N GLY A 77 -7.02 10.98 4.16
CA GLY A 77 -6.35 10.21 3.10
C GLY A 77 -7.13 8.98 2.63
N SER A 78 -6.65 8.35 1.56
CA SER A 78 -7.28 7.22 0.87
C SER A 78 -6.80 5.84 1.34
N ARG A 79 -6.17 5.77 2.51
CA ARG A 79 -5.59 4.55 3.04
C ARG A 79 -6.32 4.16 4.32
N GLY A 80 -6.64 2.88 4.44
CA GLY A 80 -7.06 2.30 5.71
C GLY A 80 -5.90 2.44 6.69
N ILE A 81 -6.13 3.23 7.73
CA ILE A 81 -5.26 3.35 8.90
C ILE A 81 -6.11 2.87 10.08
N PRO A 82 -5.61 1.97 10.94
CA PRO A 82 -6.34 1.50 12.11
C PRO A 82 -6.84 2.67 12.97
N HIS A 83 -8.14 2.68 13.24
CA HIS A 83 -8.79 3.72 14.05
C HIS A 83 -8.76 5.14 13.46
N ILE A 84 -8.62 5.29 12.13
CA ILE A 84 -8.57 6.62 11.51
C ILE A 84 -9.83 7.46 11.74
N ASP A 85 -11.00 6.82 11.84
CA ASP A 85 -12.26 7.43 12.27
C ASP A 85 -12.10 8.09 13.64
N LYS A 86 -11.60 7.34 14.64
CA LYS A 86 -11.42 7.82 16.01
C LYS A 86 -10.32 8.86 16.13
N ILE A 87 -9.22 8.71 15.39
CA ILE A 87 -8.15 9.71 15.32
C ILE A 87 -8.72 11.02 14.77
N THR A 88 -9.43 10.95 13.65
CA THR A 88 -10.04 12.13 13.01
C THR A 88 -11.08 12.78 13.93
N LYS A 89 -11.92 11.97 14.60
CA LYS A 89 -12.91 12.45 15.59
C LYS A 89 -12.25 13.21 16.73
N ALA A 90 -11.19 12.66 17.32
CA ALA A 90 -10.49 13.31 18.43
C ALA A 90 -9.85 14.65 17.99
N ILE A 91 -9.27 14.72 16.79
CA ILE A 91 -8.75 15.99 16.24
C ILE A 91 -9.90 17.00 16.06
N VAL A 92 -11.03 16.58 15.49
CA VAL A 92 -12.22 17.43 15.31
C VAL A 92 -12.72 17.97 16.66
N ASP A 93 -12.80 17.13 17.68
CA ASP A 93 -13.27 17.53 19.01
C ASP A 93 -12.32 18.52 19.68
N GLU A 94 -11.01 18.31 19.59
CA GLU A 94 -10.02 19.22 20.14
C GLU A 94 -10.01 20.58 19.44
N VAL A 95 -10.16 20.59 18.10
CA VAL A 95 -10.32 21.83 17.33
C VAL A 95 -11.58 22.59 17.79
N LYS A 96 -12.71 21.89 17.99
CA LYS A 96 -13.95 22.50 18.52
C LYS A 96 -13.75 23.02 19.95
N ARG A 97 -13.02 22.27 20.80
CA ARG A 97 -12.78 22.60 22.21
C ARG A 97 -12.05 23.94 22.36
N VAL A 98 -11.12 24.26 21.46
CA VAL A 98 -10.42 25.55 21.42
C VAL A 98 -11.17 26.64 20.63
N GLY A 99 -12.39 26.34 20.17
CA GLY A 99 -13.28 27.30 19.50
C GLY A 99 -13.15 27.36 17.98
N GLY A 100 -12.39 26.46 17.36
CA GLY A 100 -12.32 26.30 15.91
C GLY A 100 -13.57 25.66 15.32
N LYS A 101 -13.76 25.82 14.00
CA LYS A 101 -14.86 25.26 13.20
C LYS A 101 -14.27 24.26 12.20
N PRO A 102 -14.09 22.99 12.60
CA PRO A 102 -13.47 22.01 11.73
C PRO A 102 -14.39 21.58 10.59
N PHE A 103 -13.79 21.16 9.48
CA PHE A 103 -14.43 20.36 8.45
C PHE A 103 -13.38 19.43 7.82
N ILE A 104 -13.84 18.29 7.28
CA ILE A 104 -12.96 17.31 6.65
C ILE A 104 -12.90 17.55 5.15
N ILE A 105 -11.72 17.34 4.56
CA ILE A 105 -11.53 17.30 3.11
C ILE A 105 -10.85 16.00 2.67
N PRO A 106 -11.27 15.36 1.56
CA PRO A 106 -10.54 14.24 1.00
C PRO A 106 -9.24 14.73 0.35
N ALA A 107 -8.09 14.31 0.87
CA ALA A 107 -6.75 14.65 0.36
C ALA A 107 -6.10 13.37 -0.20
N MET A 108 -6.53 12.98 -1.39
CA MET A 108 -6.33 11.60 -1.89
C MET A 108 -5.65 11.50 -3.26
N GLY A 109 -5.22 12.62 -3.84
CA GLY A 109 -4.69 12.66 -5.20
C GLY A 109 -5.71 12.15 -6.22
N SER A 110 -5.37 11.08 -6.93
CA SER A 110 -6.20 10.44 -7.96
C SER A 110 -7.13 9.33 -7.45
N HIS A 111 -7.09 8.96 -6.17
CA HIS A 111 -7.93 7.89 -5.64
C HIS A 111 -9.42 8.27 -5.65
N GLY A 112 -10.31 7.26 -5.55
CA GLY A 112 -11.75 7.46 -5.71
C GLY A 112 -12.16 7.82 -7.14
N GLY A 113 -11.35 7.40 -8.12
CA GLY A 113 -11.51 7.76 -9.53
C GLY A 113 -11.34 9.25 -9.81
N ALA A 114 -10.72 10.01 -8.89
CA ALA A 114 -10.64 11.47 -8.94
C ALA A 114 -12.01 12.17 -9.06
N THR A 115 -13.07 11.55 -8.50
CA THR A 115 -14.42 12.12 -8.47
C THR A 115 -14.81 12.46 -7.04
N VAL A 116 -15.67 13.48 -6.87
CA VAL A 116 -16.25 13.83 -5.57
C VAL A 116 -16.94 12.61 -4.94
N LYS A 117 -17.81 11.95 -5.71
CA LYS A 117 -18.55 10.77 -5.26
C LYS A 117 -17.61 9.66 -4.78
N GLY A 118 -16.64 9.25 -5.61
CA GLY A 118 -15.75 8.15 -5.25
C GLY A 118 -14.81 8.47 -4.09
N GLN A 119 -14.42 9.73 -3.89
CA GLN A 119 -13.63 10.13 -2.71
C GLN A 119 -14.47 10.10 -1.43
N LEU A 120 -15.73 10.54 -1.49
CA LEU A 120 -16.65 10.44 -0.36
C LEU A 120 -16.96 8.98 0.00
N GLU A 121 -17.17 8.11 -0.99
CA GLU A 121 -17.37 6.67 -0.78
C GLU A 121 -16.18 6.01 -0.05
N ILE A 122 -14.94 6.43 -0.37
CA ILE A 122 -13.75 5.96 0.35
C ILE A 122 -13.77 6.43 1.81
N LEU A 123 -14.05 7.72 2.07
CA LEU A 123 -14.11 8.23 3.45
C LEU A 123 -15.18 7.53 4.28
N GLU A 124 -16.37 7.33 3.70
CA GLU A 124 -17.46 6.59 4.36
C GLU A 124 -17.04 5.16 4.70
N SER A 125 -16.30 4.48 3.81
CA SER A 125 -15.79 3.13 4.07
C SER A 125 -14.79 3.05 5.23
N TYR A 126 -14.22 4.19 5.63
CA TYR A 126 -13.33 4.33 6.79
C TYR A 126 -14.03 4.90 8.03
N GLY A 127 -15.35 5.07 8.01
CA GLY A 127 -16.11 5.64 9.12
C GLY A 127 -15.96 7.17 9.26
N ILE A 128 -15.41 7.84 8.24
CA ILE A 128 -15.23 9.29 8.21
C ILE A 128 -16.47 9.90 7.55
N ASN A 129 -17.48 10.22 8.37
CA ASN A 129 -18.74 10.83 7.93
C ASN A 129 -19.22 11.94 8.88
N GLU A 130 -20.11 12.80 8.38
CA GLU A 130 -20.56 13.99 9.11
C GLU A 130 -21.27 13.65 10.43
N VAL A 131 -22.01 12.54 10.47
CA VAL A 131 -22.78 12.13 11.64
C VAL A 131 -21.84 11.74 12.79
N PHE A 132 -20.85 10.89 12.51
CA PHE A 132 -19.90 10.43 13.51
C PHE A 132 -18.99 11.57 13.98
N LEU A 133 -18.50 12.39 13.05
CA LEU A 133 -17.57 13.49 13.34
C LEU A 133 -18.25 14.73 13.94
N GLY A 134 -19.54 14.91 13.66
CA GLY A 134 -20.28 16.11 14.01
C GLY A 134 -19.76 17.37 13.33
N CYS A 135 -19.14 17.25 12.14
CA CYS A 135 -18.69 18.38 11.33
C CYS A 135 -18.83 18.06 9.83
N PRO A 136 -18.84 19.07 8.94
CA PRO A 136 -18.99 18.85 7.51
C PRO A 136 -17.85 18.02 6.89
N VAL A 137 -18.17 17.24 5.85
CA VAL A 137 -17.21 16.57 4.97
C VAL A 137 -17.33 17.17 3.58
N LEU A 138 -16.39 18.03 3.21
CA LEU A 138 -16.43 18.82 1.98
C LEU A 138 -15.48 18.24 0.93
N ALA A 139 -16.02 17.85 -0.23
CA ALA A 139 -15.24 17.26 -1.30
C ALA A 139 -15.34 18.09 -2.58
N THR A 140 -14.18 18.38 -3.18
CA THR A 140 -14.06 19.06 -4.47
C THR A 140 -12.90 18.50 -5.27
N THR A 141 -12.99 18.64 -6.60
CA THR A 141 -11.88 18.43 -7.55
C THR A 141 -11.21 19.75 -7.95
N GLU A 142 -11.78 20.90 -7.56
CA GLU A 142 -11.22 22.22 -7.84
C GLU A 142 -9.92 22.44 -7.04
N THR A 143 -8.96 23.10 -7.69
CA THR A 143 -7.65 23.42 -7.10
C THR A 143 -7.23 24.84 -7.43
N ILE A 144 -6.50 25.46 -6.50
CA ILE A 144 -5.92 26.80 -6.62
C ILE A 144 -4.41 26.66 -6.81
N LYS A 145 -3.81 27.37 -7.78
CA LYS A 145 -2.35 27.44 -7.91
C LYS A 145 -1.84 28.35 -6.79
N VAL A 146 -1.04 27.80 -5.88
CA VAL A 146 -0.51 28.53 -4.70
C VAL A 146 0.92 29.00 -4.89
N GLY A 147 1.61 28.48 -5.89
CA GLY A 147 2.97 28.91 -6.22
C GLY A 147 3.60 28.07 -7.32
N GLU A 148 4.91 28.16 -7.39
CA GLU A 148 5.75 27.46 -8.35
C GLU A 148 7.09 27.12 -7.69
N THR A 149 7.58 25.91 -7.89
CA THR A 149 8.89 25.49 -7.36
C THR A 149 10.04 26.21 -8.08
N GLU A 150 11.25 26.10 -7.53
CA GLU A 150 12.47 26.72 -8.09
C GLU A 150 12.80 26.31 -9.53
N TYR A 151 12.27 25.18 -10.00
CA TYR A 151 12.45 24.66 -11.37
C TYR A 151 11.15 24.67 -12.19
N GLY A 152 10.18 25.51 -11.82
CA GLY A 152 9.02 25.81 -12.65
C GLY A 152 7.83 24.86 -12.50
N LEU A 153 7.86 23.92 -11.54
CA LEU A 153 6.72 23.03 -11.28
C LEU A 153 5.58 23.79 -10.58
N PRO A 154 4.37 23.90 -11.18
CA PRO A 154 3.25 24.59 -10.54
C PRO A 154 2.69 23.77 -9.37
N VAL A 155 2.46 24.45 -8.24
CA VAL A 155 1.96 23.83 -7.00
C VAL A 155 0.50 24.20 -6.80
N TYR A 156 -0.33 23.20 -6.51
CA TYR A 156 -1.78 23.33 -6.37
C TYR A 156 -2.25 22.90 -5.00
N LEU A 157 -3.33 23.51 -4.53
CA LEU A 157 -4.00 23.17 -3.27
C LEU A 157 -5.51 23.00 -3.50
N ASP A 158 -6.14 22.12 -2.73
CA ASP A 158 -7.59 21.99 -2.64
C ASP A 158 -8.22 23.36 -2.34
N LYS A 159 -9.30 23.68 -3.06
CA LYS A 159 -9.97 24.99 -2.93
C LYS A 159 -10.52 25.26 -1.53
N TYR A 160 -11.16 24.28 -0.89
CA TYR A 160 -11.68 24.45 0.47
C TYR A 160 -10.55 24.56 1.50
N ALA A 161 -9.45 23.82 1.32
CA ALA A 161 -8.25 24.00 2.14
C ALA A 161 -7.68 25.42 2.01
N TYR A 162 -7.59 25.92 0.77
CA TYR A 162 -7.08 27.26 0.47
C TYR A 162 -7.94 28.37 1.08
N GLU A 163 -9.26 28.19 1.08
CA GLU A 163 -10.23 29.15 1.63
C GLU A 163 -10.37 29.07 3.16
N ALA A 164 -9.82 28.03 3.81
CA ALA A 164 -9.88 27.86 5.26
C ALA A 164 -8.94 28.82 5.98
N ASP A 165 -9.32 29.19 7.22
CA ASP A 165 -8.44 29.96 8.10
C ASP A 165 -7.25 29.16 8.61
N GLY A 166 -7.22 27.83 8.45
CA GLY A 166 -6.10 26.99 8.83
C GLY A 166 -6.27 25.54 8.36
N ILE A 167 -5.15 24.82 8.20
CA ILE A 167 -5.13 23.44 7.72
C ILE A 167 -4.39 22.55 8.73
N VAL A 168 -5.02 21.43 9.08
CA VAL A 168 -4.40 20.32 9.82
C VAL A 168 -4.19 19.15 8.87
N VAL A 169 -2.93 18.73 8.74
CA VAL A 169 -2.54 17.64 7.83
C VAL A 169 -2.45 16.34 8.62
N VAL A 170 -3.18 15.30 8.21
CA VAL A 170 -3.20 13.99 8.88
C VAL A 170 -2.81 12.94 7.87
N ASN A 171 -1.77 12.16 8.17
CA ASN A 171 -1.42 11.02 7.33
C ASN A 171 -0.60 9.97 8.09
N ARG A 172 -0.57 8.76 7.51
CA ARG A 172 0.37 7.72 7.91
C ARG A 172 1.77 8.01 7.37
N VAL A 173 2.77 7.94 8.23
CA VAL A 173 4.18 7.92 7.85
C VAL A 173 4.61 6.48 7.61
N LYS A 174 5.03 6.16 6.38
CA LYS A 174 5.44 4.79 5.97
C LYS A 174 6.37 4.85 4.74
N PRO A 175 7.33 3.91 4.61
CA PRO A 175 8.06 3.69 3.37
C PRO A 175 7.15 3.58 2.15
N HIS A 176 7.52 4.27 1.09
CA HIS A 176 6.83 4.21 -0.18
C HIS A 176 7.14 2.90 -0.90
N THR A 177 6.28 2.51 -1.83
CA THR A 177 6.40 1.26 -2.58
C THR A 177 7.09 1.43 -3.94
N ALA A 178 7.53 2.64 -4.28
CA ALA A 178 7.92 2.99 -5.66
C ALA A 178 9.01 4.07 -5.79
N PHE A 179 9.48 4.65 -4.69
CA PHE A 179 10.65 5.54 -4.68
C PHE A 179 11.24 5.58 -3.27
N ARG A 180 12.48 6.06 -3.15
CA ARG A 180 13.15 6.36 -1.88
C ARG A 180 13.49 7.83 -1.79
N GLY A 181 13.45 8.37 -0.59
CA GLY A 181 13.80 9.75 -0.30
C GLY A 181 13.88 9.97 1.20
N LEU A 182 14.33 11.16 1.60
CA LEU A 182 14.26 11.62 2.99
C LEU A 182 12.81 11.69 3.49
N TYR A 183 11.88 11.91 2.55
CA TYR A 183 10.43 11.88 2.75
C TYR A 183 9.84 10.86 1.77
N GLU A 184 8.86 10.10 2.23
CA GLU A 184 8.23 9.03 1.45
C GLU A 184 6.70 9.16 1.51
N SER A 185 5.98 8.26 2.20
CA SER A 185 4.58 8.53 2.57
C SER A 185 4.56 9.20 3.93
N GLY A 186 3.82 10.30 4.07
CA GLY A 186 3.78 11.11 5.29
C GLY A 186 3.04 12.43 5.07
N LEU A 187 3.28 13.40 5.94
CA LEU A 187 2.69 14.74 5.89
C LEU A 187 3.20 15.52 4.68
N VAL A 188 4.51 15.45 4.37
CA VAL A 188 5.12 16.14 3.22
C VAL A 188 4.50 15.70 1.90
N LYS A 189 4.31 14.40 1.71
CA LYS A 189 3.60 13.89 0.53
C LYS A 189 2.11 14.27 0.55
N MET A 190 1.47 14.30 1.71
CA MET A 190 0.07 14.72 1.84
C MET A 190 -0.12 16.18 1.43
N LEU A 191 0.81 17.07 1.80
CA LEU A 191 0.84 18.46 1.37
C LEU A 191 0.86 18.55 -0.16
N THR A 192 1.83 17.91 -0.82
CA THR A 192 2.02 18.08 -2.27
C THR A 192 1.02 17.29 -3.12
N ILE A 193 0.81 16.01 -2.80
CA ILE A 193 0.00 15.09 -3.61
C ILE A 193 -1.45 15.06 -3.14
N GLY A 194 -1.66 14.98 -1.82
CA GLY A 194 -2.99 14.85 -1.23
C GLY A 194 -3.83 16.10 -1.46
N LEU A 195 -3.35 17.25 -0.96
CA LEU A 195 -4.00 18.54 -1.15
C LEU A 195 -3.95 19.01 -2.60
N GLY A 196 -2.94 18.60 -3.37
CA GLY A 196 -2.86 18.91 -4.81
C GLY A 196 -3.94 18.25 -5.67
N LYS A 197 -4.72 17.31 -5.13
CA LYS A 197 -5.74 16.53 -5.86
C LYS A 197 -5.14 15.80 -7.07
N GLN A 198 -5.99 15.33 -7.98
CA GLN A 198 -5.54 14.66 -9.20
C GLN A 198 -4.61 15.55 -10.03
N LYS A 199 -4.86 16.87 -10.08
CA LYS A 199 -4.05 17.82 -10.86
C LYS A 199 -2.61 17.92 -10.35
N GLY A 200 -2.43 18.22 -9.06
CA GLY A 200 -1.12 18.30 -8.42
C GLY A 200 -0.41 16.95 -8.42
N ALA A 201 -1.14 15.85 -8.19
CA ALA A 201 -0.60 14.50 -8.33
C ALA A 201 -0.05 14.26 -9.75
N GLN A 202 -0.82 14.54 -10.79
CA GLN A 202 -0.41 14.34 -12.19
C GLN A 202 0.85 15.15 -12.54
N ILE A 203 0.91 16.41 -12.12
CA ILE A 203 2.07 17.29 -12.33
C ILE A 203 3.32 16.73 -11.65
N CYS A 204 3.20 16.23 -10.42
CA CYS A 204 4.33 15.64 -9.71
C CYS A 204 4.81 14.34 -10.37
N HIS A 205 3.89 13.53 -10.91
CA HIS A 205 4.22 12.28 -11.61
C HIS A 205 4.72 12.48 -13.04
N SER A 206 4.42 13.60 -13.71
CA SER A 206 4.83 13.82 -15.11
C SER A 206 6.34 13.95 -15.31
N HIS A 207 7.11 14.17 -14.24
CA HIS A 207 8.57 14.15 -14.25
C HIS A 207 9.18 12.78 -13.91
N GLY A 208 8.36 11.74 -13.83
CA GLY A 208 8.80 10.38 -13.53
C GLY A 208 9.11 10.13 -12.06
N PHE A 209 9.14 8.85 -11.67
CA PHE A 209 9.39 8.44 -10.28
C PHE A 209 10.81 8.77 -9.79
N GLU A 210 11.78 8.93 -10.68
CA GLU A 210 13.14 9.38 -10.36
C GLU A 210 13.13 10.69 -9.58
N ASN A 211 12.27 11.62 -10.00
CA ASN A 211 12.18 12.95 -9.42
C ASN A 211 11.12 13.05 -8.32
N MET A 212 10.48 11.95 -7.93
CA MET A 212 9.35 11.97 -6.99
C MET A 212 9.75 12.53 -5.63
N ALA A 213 10.84 12.02 -5.05
CA ALA A 213 11.34 12.48 -3.74
C ALA A 213 11.67 13.97 -3.74
N LEU A 214 12.24 14.48 -4.84
CA LEU A 214 12.56 15.89 -5.00
C LEU A 214 11.30 16.75 -5.16
N ASN A 215 10.36 16.32 -6.01
CA ASN A 215 9.13 17.04 -6.31
C ASN A 215 8.19 17.16 -5.12
N ILE A 216 8.05 16.11 -4.31
CA ILE A 216 7.17 16.18 -3.13
C ILE A 216 7.69 17.19 -2.11
N VAL A 217 9.01 17.30 -1.94
CA VAL A 217 9.62 18.25 -0.99
C VAL A 217 9.51 19.67 -1.52
N ALA A 218 9.83 19.89 -2.80
CA ALA A 218 9.73 21.21 -3.42
C ALA A 218 8.30 21.75 -3.36
N GLY A 219 7.29 20.92 -3.66
CA GLY A 219 5.89 21.30 -3.54
C GLY A 219 5.47 21.62 -2.10
N ALA A 220 5.94 20.83 -1.13
CA ALA A 220 5.57 21.00 0.26
C ALA A 220 6.15 22.29 0.85
N LYS A 221 7.39 22.65 0.49
CA LYS A 221 8.00 23.93 0.87
C LYS A 221 7.15 25.13 0.42
N ILE A 222 6.73 25.14 -0.84
CA ILE A 222 5.84 26.19 -1.36
C ILE A 222 4.54 26.27 -0.56
N ILE A 223 3.93 25.14 -0.22
CA ILE A 223 2.68 25.11 0.56
C ILE A 223 2.90 25.60 1.99
N LEU A 224 3.99 25.17 2.65
CA LEU A 224 4.33 25.61 4.00
C LEU A 224 4.62 27.12 4.07
N GLU A 225 5.21 27.68 3.02
CA GLU A 225 5.51 29.11 2.92
C GLU A 225 4.29 29.96 2.54
N SER A 226 3.39 29.44 1.71
CA SER A 226 2.33 30.22 1.04
C SER A 226 0.92 29.96 1.59
N CYS A 227 0.72 28.93 2.40
CA CYS A 227 -0.60 28.51 2.90
C CYS A 227 -0.60 28.38 4.42
N ASN A 228 -1.77 28.51 5.04
CA ASN A 228 -1.86 28.47 6.50
C ASN A 228 -1.93 27.04 7.06
N ILE A 229 -0.83 26.30 6.92
CA ILE A 229 -0.66 25.01 7.60
C ILE A 229 -0.44 25.30 9.09
N LEU A 230 -1.32 24.77 9.95
CA LEU A 230 -1.22 24.95 11.40
C LEU A 230 -0.24 23.95 12.00
N PHE A 231 -0.49 22.67 11.75
CA PHE A 231 0.31 21.54 12.20
C PHE A 231 -0.10 20.26 11.45
N GLY A 232 0.73 19.23 11.55
CA GLY A 232 0.45 17.88 11.09
C GLY A 232 0.23 16.89 12.23
N VAL A 233 -0.46 15.79 11.95
CA VAL A 233 -0.64 14.62 12.82
C VAL A 233 -0.14 13.40 12.04
N ALA A 234 1.07 12.97 12.37
CA ALA A 234 1.69 11.77 11.82
C ALA A 234 1.22 10.54 12.59
N VAL A 235 0.70 9.55 11.86
CA VAL A 235 0.30 8.25 12.41
C VAL A 235 1.29 7.18 11.95
N MET A 236 1.69 6.29 12.85
CA MET A 236 2.54 5.15 12.54
C MET A 236 1.93 3.86 13.07
N GLU A 237 2.12 2.80 12.32
CA GLU A 237 1.62 1.46 12.64
C GLU A 237 2.77 0.56 13.10
N ASN A 238 2.43 -0.50 13.82
CA ASN A 238 3.34 -1.61 14.07
C ASN A 238 3.23 -2.68 12.97
N ALA A 239 3.98 -3.78 13.12
CA ALA A 239 4.02 -4.87 12.17
C ALA A 239 2.70 -5.64 12.01
N TYR A 240 1.74 -5.41 12.90
CA TYR A 240 0.45 -6.08 12.99
C TYR A 240 -0.71 -5.19 12.53
N ASP A 241 -0.41 -4.12 11.78
CA ASP A 241 -1.39 -3.15 11.30
C ASP A 241 -2.21 -2.57 12.46
N GLN A 242 -1.55 -2.22 13.57
CA GLN A 242 -2.16 -1.51 14.71
C GLN A 242 -1.50 -0.14 14.89
N THR A 243 -2.28 0.85 15.30
CA THR A 243 -1.77 2.21 15.56
C THR A 243 -0.81 2.18 16.74
N ARG A 244 0.47 2.42 16.45
CA ARG A 244 1.58 2.37 17.42
C ARG A 244 1.90 3.74 17.99
N LYS A 245 1.84 4.77 17.15
CA LYS A 245 2.22 6.12 17.52
C LYS A 245 1.39 7.14 16.75
N ILE A 246 1.00 8.18 17.48
CA ILE A 246 0.41 9.41 16.97
C ILE A 246 1.34 10.51 17.42
N HIS A 247 1.73 11.40 16.51
CA HIS A 247 2.70 12.45 16.79
C HIS A 247 2.26 13.75 16.11
N ALA A 248 1.98 14.78 16.91
CA ALA A 248 1.64 16.10 16.39
C ALA A 248 2.91 16.90 16.12
N VAL A 249 2.95 17.56 14.96
CA VAL A 249 4.13 18.28 14.46
C VAL A 249 3.72 19.69 14.07
N PRO A 250 4.19 20.74 14.77
CA PRO A 250 4.01 22.13 14.33
C PRO A 250 4.45 22.30 12.88
N ALA A 251 3.78 23.16 12.12
CA ALA A 251 4.05 23.32 10.68
C ALA A 251 5.52 23.61 10.36
N GLU A 252 6.17 24.43 11.20
CA GLU A 252 7.59 24.79 11.13
C GLU A 252 8.54 23.60 11.32
N ASP A 253 8.11 22.55 12.03
CA ASP A 253 8.92 21.40 12.38
C ASP A 253 8.68 20.21 11.41
N ILE A 254 7.73 20.30 10.47
CA ILE A 254 7.33 19.16 9.60
C ILE A 254 8.52 18.61 8.80
N LEU A 255 9.32 19.50 8.22
CA LEU A 255 10.48 19.10 7.42
C LEU A 255 11.60 18.49 8.29
N ASP A 256 11.72 18.90 9.55
CA ASP A 256 12.77 18.40 10.43
C ASP A 256 12.39 17.07 11.11
N GLU A 257 11.11 16.90 11.47
CA GLU A 257 10.67 15.74 12.25
C GLU A 257 10.17 14.56 11.40
N GLU A 258 9.51 14.79 10.26
CA GLU A 258 8.99 13.68 9.45
C GLU A 258 10.06 12.65 9.04
N PRO A 259 11.30 13.03 8.67
CA PRO A 259 12.32 12.06 8.33
C PRO A 259 12.68 11.13 9.49
N VAL A 260 12.72 11.65 10.73
CA VAL A 260 12.98 10.85 11.93
C VAL A 260 11.83 9.86 12.18
N LEU A 261 10.59 10.31 11.99
CA LEU A 261 9.41 9.46 12.09
C LEU A 261 9.40 8.37 11.00
N LEU A 262 9.86 8.68 9.79
CA LEU A 262 9.95 7.71 8.71
C LEU A 262 10.98 6.60 9.02
N GLU A 263 12.12 6.94 9.60
CA GLU A 263 13.10 5.94 10.04
C GLU A 263 12.57 5.07 11.19
N GLU A 264 11.81 5.65 12.13
CA GLU A 264 11.10 4.87 13.16
C GLU A 264 10.05 3.95 12.53
N ALA A 265 9.26 4.43 11.57
CA ALA A 265 8.26 3.63 10.86
C ALA A 265 8.91 2.43 10.14
N LYS A 266 10.08 2.62 9.51
CA LYS A 266 10.85 1.54 8.86
C LYS A 266 11.20 0.41 9.83
N GLN A 267 11.58 0.74 11.06
CA GLN A 267 11.97 -0.23 12.09
C GLN A 267 10.78 -1.04 12.62
N HIS A 268 9.55 -0.57 12.42
CA HIS A 268 8.34 -1.19 12.93
C HIS A 268 7.46 -1.81 11.84
N MET A 269 7.90 -1.78 10.58
CA MET A 269 7.22 -2.48 9.51
C MET A 269 7.37 -4.00 9.66
N PRO A 270 6.37 -4.77 9.19
CA PRO A 270 6.53 -6.21 9.08
C PRO A 270 7.59 -6.57 8.02
N SER A 271 8.26 -7.71 8.20
CA SER A 271 9.24 -8.23 7.26
C SER A 271 9.26 -9.76 7.24
N LEU A 272 9.90 -10.35 6.23
CA LEU A 272 10.30 -11.76 6.29
C LEU A 272 11.63 -11.82 7.03
N LEU A 273 11.68 -12.44 8.20
CA LEU A 273 12.89 -12.56 9.02
C LEU A 273 13.91 -13.49 8.38
N LEU A 274 13.45 -14.47 7.60
CA LEU A 274 14.26 -15.23 6.65
C LEU A 274 14.10 -14.60 5.28
N ASN A 275 14.98 -13.66 4.92
CA ASN A 275 14.81 -12.79 3.77
C ASN A 275 15.60 -13.20 2.51
N GLU A 276 16.39 -14.28 2.57
CA GLU A 276 17.11 -14.83 1.41
C GLU A 276 16.63 -16.24 1.08
N PHE A 277 15.93 -16.40 -0.05
CA PHE A 277 15.37 -17.68 -0.50
C PHE A 277 15.13 -17.67 -2.01
N ASP A 278 14.75 -18.79 -2.61
CA ASP A 278 14.68 -18.92 -4.07
C ASP A 278 13.34 -18.43 -4.64
N VAL A 279 12.23 -18.83 -3.99
CA VAL A 279 10.86 -18.60 -4.47
C VAL A 279 9.97 -18.02 -3.37
N LEU A 280 9.27 -16.92 -3.66
CA LEU A 280 8.16 -16.38 -2.86
C LEU A 280 6.83 -16.84 -3.46
N ILE A 281 5.97 -17.44 -2.65
CA ILE A 281 4.57 -17.72 -3.00
C ILE A 281 3.67 -16.79 -2.20
N ILE A 282 2.75 -16.10 -2.88
CA ILE A 282 1.76 -15.21 -2.27
C ILE A 282 0.38 -15.75 -2.63
N ASP A 283 -0.41 -16.11 -1.62
CA ASP A 283 -1.74 -16.69 -1.85
C ASP A 283 -2.67 -15.67 -2.51
N GLU A 284 -2.66 -14.41 -2.05
CA GLU A 284 -3.52 -13.35 -2.58
C GLU A 284 -2.84 -11.97 -2.57
N ILE A 285 -3.14 -11.15 -3.58
CA ILE A 285 -2.76 -9.73 -3.65
C ILE A 285 -4.00 -8.84 -3.85
N GLY A 286 -3.88 -7.56 -3.55
CA GLY A 286 -4.96 -6.61 -3.78
C GLY A 286 -4.65 -5.20 -3.31
N LYS A 287 -5.38 -4.22 -3.82
CA LYS A 287 -5.15 -2.82 -3.43
C LYS A 287 -5.47 -2.51 -1.96
N ASN A 288 -6.32 -3.34 -1.35
CA ASN A 288 -6.60 -3.33 0.08
C ASN A 288 -5.40 -3.81 0.91
N ILE A 289 -4.51 -4.62 0.34
CA ILE A 289 -3.28 -5.09 1.00
C ILE A 289 -2.16 -4.05 0.84
N SER A 290 -1.90 -3.60 -0.38
CA SER A 290 -0.91 -2.58 -0.70
C SER A 290 -1.27 -1.83 -1.98
N GLY A 291 -0.80 -0.60 -2.14
CA GLY A 291 -1.03 0.18 -3.37
C GLY A 291 -0.63 -0.56 -4.66
N ASP A 292 0.44 -1.37 -4.56
CA ASP A 292 0.99 -2.19 -5.64
C ASP A 292 0.52 -3.66 -5.57
N GLY A 293 -0.60 -3.94 -4.92
CA GLY A 293 -1.17 -5.29 -4.75
C GLY A 293 -0.51 -6.09 -3.62
N ALA A 294 0.82 -6.13 -3.59
CA ALA A 294 1.64 -6.65 -2.49
C ALA A 294 2.71 -5.62 -2.14
N ASP A 295 3.04 -5.46 -0.85
CA ASP A 295 4.03 -4.48 -0.41
C ASP A 295 5.45 -4.88 -0.84
N PRO A 296 6.09 -4.15 -1.78
CA PRO A 296 7.43 -4.50 -2.24
C PRO A 296 8.51 -4.27 -1.18
N ASN A 297 8.21 -3.53 -0.11
CA ASN A 297 9.11 -3.47 1.05
C ASN A 297 9.22 -4.81 1.77
N ILE A 298 8.28 -5.73 1.55
CA ILE A 298 8.31 -7.11 2.06
C ILE A 298 8.77 -8.07 0.96
N THR A 299 8.13 -8.02 -0.21
CA THR A 299 8.39 -8.99 -1.29
C THR A 299 9.70 -8.73 -2.02
N GLY A 300 10.15 -7.48 -2.08
CA GLY A 300 11.25 -7.02 -2.93
C GLY A 300 10.88 -6.84 -4.42
N ASN A 301 9.59 -6.92 -4.80
CA ASN A 301 9.13 -6.77 -6.19
C ASN A 301 8.73 -5.31 -6.50
N PHE A 302 9.69 -4.38 -6.46
CA PHE A 302 9.43 -2.97 -6.75
C PHE A 302 9.02 -2.75 -8.21
N SER A 303 8.00 -1.93 -8.42
CA SER A 303 7.46 -1.59 -9.74
C SER A 303 8.32 -0.57 -10.50
N THR A 304 9.28 0.06 -9.82
CA THR A 304 10.20 1.06 -10.37
C THR A 304 11.63 0.76 -9.91
N PRO A 305 12.66 1.25 -10.61
CA PRO A 305 14.05 1.10 -10.19
C PRO A 305 14.47 2.08 -9.08
N TYR A 306 13.58 2.97 -8.63
CA TYR A 306 13.90 4.06 -7.71
C TYR A 306 13.67 3.70 -6.24
N ALA A 307 13.35 2.43 -5.97
CA ALA A 307 13.27 1.86 -4.64
C ALA A 307 13.75 0.41 -4.64
N THR A 308 14.37 0.02 -3.54
CA THR A 308 14.83 -1.35 -3.29
C THR A 308 14.58 -1.71 -1.81
N GLY A 309 14.70 -2.99 -1.48
CA GLY A 309 14.47 -3.54 -0.14
C GLY A 309 13.71 -4.87 -0.19
N GLY A 310 13.23 -5.32 0.98
CA GLY A 310 12.47 -6.56 1.11
C GLY A 310 13.29 -7.82 0.88
N ALA A 311 12.60 -8.92 0.56
CA ALA A 311 13.22 -10.21 0.35
C ALA A 311 14.08 -10.28 -0.92
N VAL A 312 15.20 -11.00 -0.82
CA VAL A 312 16.11 -11.36 -1.90
C VAL A 312 15.74 -12.77 -2.38
N LYS A 313 15.29 -12.84 -3.62
CA LYS A 313 14.76 -14.06 -4.24
C LYS A 313 14.79 -13.99 -5.77
N GLN A 314 14.73 -15.16 -6.42
CA GLN A 314 14.73 -15.23 -7.88
C GLN A 314 13.33 -15.16 -8.48
N ARG A 315 12.32 -15.76 -7.84
CA ARG A 315 10.96 -15.85 -8.39
C ARG A 315 9.88 -15.48 -7.37
N THR A 316 8.83 -14.84 -7.87
CA THR A 316 7.60 -14.55 -7.13
C THR A 316 6.40 -15.15 -7.87
N ILE A 317 5.54 -15.84 -7.13
CA ILE A 317 4.31 -16.47 -7.61
C ILE A 317 3.12 -15.86 -6.88
N VAL A 318 2.07 -15.48 -7.62
CA VAL A 318 0.81 -14.98 -7.06
C VAL A 318 -0.34 -15.90 -7.45
N LEU A 319 -1.08 -16.42 -6.47
CA LEU A 319 -2.09 -17.47 -6.68
C LEU A 319 -3.53 -16.93 -6.79
N ASP A 320 -3.82 -15.73 -6.29
CA ASP A 320 -5.16 -15.17 -6.37
C ASP A 320 -5.19 -13.64 -6.19
N LEU A 321 -6.36 -13.07 -6.43
CA LEU A 321 -6.74 -11.70 -6.07
C LEU A 321 -7.75 -11.73 -4.92
N THR A 322 -7.64 -10.77 -4.01
CA THR A 322 -8.64 -10.56 -2.95
C THR A 322 -9.98 -10.12 -3.54
N GLU A 323 -11.09 -10.46 -2.88
CA GLU A 323 -12.43 -10.06 -3.35
C GLU A 323 -12.64 -8.53 -3.29
N GLU A 324 -12.03 -7.86 -2.30
CA GLU A 324 -12.10 -6.41 -2.10
C GLU A 324 -11.46 -5.61 -3.25
N THR A 325 -10.62 -6.24 -4.08
CA THR A 325 -10.04 -5.57 -5.24
C THR A 325 -11.06 -5.40 -6.38
N HIS A 326 -12.19 -6.13 -6.33
CA HIS A 326 -13.24 -6.14 -7.35
C HIS A 326 -12.70 -6.33 -8.78
N GLY A 327 -11.63 -7.12 -8.94
CA GLY A 327 -10.95 -7.40 -10.21
C GLY A 327 -9.80 -6.45 -10.58
N ASN A 328 -9.48 -5.44 -9.77
CA ASN A 328 -8.25 -4.67 -9.98
C ASN A 328 -7.00 -5.51 -9.66
N ALA A 329 -6.26 -5.92 -10.69
CA ALA A 329 -5.08 -6.77 -10.57
C ALA A 329 -3.75 -5.98 -10.57
N CYS A 330 -3.78 -4.69 -10.23
CA CYS A 330 -2.57 -3.86 -10.13
C CYS A 330 -1.58 -4.50 -9.14
N GLY A 331 -0.41 -4.88 -9.64
CA GLY A 331 0.61 -5.62 -8.87
C GLY A 331 0.87 -7.01 -9.41
N LEU A 332 -0.11 -7.63 -10.08
CA LEU A 332 0.01 -8.99 -10.59
C LEU A 332 1.17 -9.11 -11.58
N GLY A 333 1.35 -8.11 -12.45
CA GLY A 333 2.44 -8.06 -13.42
C GLY A 333 3.85 -7.98 -12.84
N MET A 334 3.99 -7.85 -11.51
CA MET A 334 5.27 -7.89 -10.81
C MET A 334 5.68 -9.31 -10.38
N ALA A 335 4.78 -10.29 -10.51
CA ALA A 335 5.09 -11.70 -10.33
C ALA A 335 5.68 -12.31 -11.61
N ASP A 336 6.49 -13.36 -11.44
CA ASP A 336 6.99 -14.16 -12.56
C ASP A 336 5.88 -15.09 -13.09
N PHE A 337 5.10 -15.66 -12.16
CA PHE A 337 4.07 -16.64 -12.46
C PHE A 337 2.76 -16.33 -11.73
N THR A 338 1.66 -16.67 -12.39
CA THR A 338 0.33 -16.69 -11.78
C THR A 338 -0.48 -17.88 -12.29
N VAL A 339 -1.70 -18.02 -11.80
CA VAL A 339 -2.61 -19.09 -12.17
C VAL A 339 -3.84 -18.55 -12.90
N GLN A 340 -4.47 -19.42 -13.69
CA GLN A 340 -5.63 -19.06 -14.48
C GLN A 340 -6.75 -18.45 -13.64
N ARG A 341 -7.00 -18.99 -12.43
CA ARG A 341 -8.01 -18.46 -11.49
C ARG A 341 -7.81 -16.98 -11.18
N ALA A 342 -6.58 -16.55 -10.88
CA ALA A 342 -6.25 -15.16 -10.58
C ALA A 342 -6.41 -14.26 -11.81
N PHE A 343 -5.98 -14.75 -12.98
CA PHE A 343 -6.12 -14.04 -14.25
C PHE A 343 -7.59 -13.84 -14.65
N ASP A 344 -8.44 -14.86 -14.47
CA ASP A 344 -9.85 -14.81 -14.83
C ASP A 344 -10.63 -13.78 -13.97
N LYS A 345 -10.13 -13.42 -12.78
CA LYS A 345 -10.66 -12.33 -11.94
C LYS A 345 -10.26 -10.92 -12.42
N MET A 346 -9.27 -10.79 -13.28
CA MET A 346 -8.73 -9.49 -13.70
C MET A 346 -9.72 -8.69 -14.56
N ASP A 347 -10.03 -7.48 -14.12
CA ASP A 347 -10.78 -6.47 -14.85
C ASP A 347 -9.81 -5.39 -15.36
N PHE A 348 -9.67 -5.31 -16.69
CA PHE A 348 -8.75 -4.39 -17.34
C PHE A 348 -9.14 -2.91 -17.17
N GLU A 349 -10.43 -2.59 -17.13
CA GLU A 349 -10.93 -1.22 -16.96
C GLU A 349 -10.69 -0.71 -15.53
N LYS A 350 -10.59 -1.62 -14.56
CA LYS A 350 -10.17 -1.28 -13.20
C LYS A 350 -8.65 -1.26 -13.04
N THR A 351 -7.95 -2.16 -13.74
CA THR A 351 -6.50 -2.33 -13.57
C THR A 351 -5.71 -1.25 -14.31
N TYR A 352 -6.00 -0.98 -15.59
CA TYR A 352 -5.16 -0.12 -16.43
C TYR A 352 -5.09 1.36 -16.00
N PRO A 353 -6.17 2.02 -15.55
CA PRO A 353 -6.06 3.41 -15.09
C PRO A 353 -5.02 3.59 -13.99
N ASN A 354 -4.90 2.59 -13.10
CA ASN A 354 -3.93 2.61 -11.98
C ASN A 354 -2.48 2.43 -12.41
N ASN A 355 -2.24 2.04 -13.65
CA ASN A 355 -0.91 1.88 -14.25
C ASN A 355 -0.57 3.05 -15.19
N ILE A 356 -1.58 3.55 -15.92
CA ILE A 356 -1.44 4.66 -16.86
C ILE A 356 -1.24 5.98 -16.13
N THR A 357 -2.05 6.29 -15.10
CA THR A 357 -1.95 7.56 -14.36
C THR A 357 -0.56 7.80 -13.73
N PRO A 358 0.07 6.81 -13.07
CA PRO A 358 1.43 7.00 -12.55
C PRO A 358 2.53 6.77 -13.60
N ALA A 359 2.19 6.45 -14.86
CA ALA A 359 3.13 6.07 -15.91
C ALA A 359 4.02 4.86 -15.57
N VAL A 360 3.47 3.86 -14.88
CA VAL A 360 4.16 2.62 -14.49
C VAL A 360 3.38 1.43 -15.04
N SER A 361 3.86 0.84 -16.14
CA SER A 361 3.16 -0.23 -16.84
C SER A 361 3.43 -1.64 -16.29
N GLY A 362 4.52 -1.82 -15.52
CA GLY A 362 4.93 -3.12 -14.95
C GLY A 362 3.81 -3.85 -14.21
N PRO A 363 3.17 -3.22 -13.20
CA PRO A 363 2.14 -3.87 -12.39
C PRO A 363 0.88 -4.30 -13.16
N GLY A 364 0.64 -3.76 -14.35
CA GLY A 364 -0.48 -4.10 -15.23
C GLY A 364 -0.15 -5.17 -16.28
N LYS A 365 1.08 -5.68 -16.32
CA LYS A 365 1.45 -6.81 -17.18
C LYS A 365 0.78 -8.10 -16.74
N ILE A 366 0.75 -9.08 -17.63
CA ILE A 366 0.25 -10.43 -17.36
C ILE A 366 1.47 -11.36 -17.19
N PRO A 367 1.67 -11.98 -16.01
CA PRO A 367 2.71 -12.99 -15.79
C PRO A 367 2.49 -14.25 -16.63
N ILE A 368 3.41 -15.21 -16.57
CA ILE A 368 3.16 -16.53 -17.17
C ILE A 368 2.01 -17.18 -16.39
N ILE A 369 0.93 -17.53 -17.10
CA ILE A 369 -0.28 -18.12 -16.52
C ILE A 369 -0.22 -19.65 -16.60
N LEU A 370 -0.37 -20.30 -15.45
CA LEU A 370 -0.45 -21.76 -15.33
C LEU A 370 -1.87 -22.22 -14.99
N ALA A 371 -2.19 -23.47 -15.29
CA ALA A 371 -3.53 -24.02 -15.02
C ALA A 371 -3.91 -24.02 -13.53
N ASN A 372 -2.94 -24.27 -12.63
CA ASN A 372 -3.18 -24.41 -11.20
C ASN A 372 -1.94 -24.08 -10.37
N ASP A 373 -2.11 -24.02 -9.05
CA ASP A 373 -1.06 -23.62 -8.10
C ASP A 373 0.14 -24.57 -8.16
N ARG A 374 -0.09 -25.88 -8.26
CA ARG A 374 0.99 -26.89 -8.36
C ARG A 374 1.94 -26.57 -9.52
N LEU A 375 1.39 -26.33 -10.71
CA LEU A 375 2.20 -26.02 -11.89
C LEU A 375 2.90 -24.66 -11.77
N ALA A 376 2.26 -23.65 -11.18
CA ALA A 376 2.90 -22.36 -10.95
C ALA A 376 4.11 -22.48 -10.01
N ILE A 377 4.00 -23.28 -8.95
CA ILE A 377 5.09 -23.55 -8.01
C ILE A 377 6.22 -24.33 -8.68
N GLN A 378 5.90 -25.38 -9.44
CA GLN A 378 6.90 -26.12 -10.20
C GLN A 378 7.62 -25.23 -11.22
N ALA A 379 6.91 -24.34 -11.92
CA ALA A 379 7.52 -23.39 -12.84
C ALA A 379 8.45 -22.39 -12.13
N GLY A 380 8.03 -21.86 -10.97
CA GLY A 380 8.86 -20.99 -10.15
C GLY A 380 10.17 -21.66 -9.75
N ILE A 381 10.09 -22.88 -9.21
CA ILE A 381 11.28 -23.64 -8.79
C ILE A 381 12.17 -23.96 -9.99
N GLN A 382 11.61 -24.55 -11.05
CA GLN A 382 12.38 -25.02 -12.21
C GLN A 382 13.13 -23.91 -12.94
N THR A 383 12.60 -22.69 -12.90
CA THR A 383 13.23 -21.54 -13.56
C THR A 383 14.27 -20.82 -12.71
N CYS A 384 14.46 -21.21 -11.45
CA CYS A 384 15.58 -20.72 -10.63
C CYS A 384 16.92 -21.27 -11.15
N VAL A 385 17.90 -20.39 -11.33
CA VAL A 385 19.22 -20.71 -11.90
C VAL A 385 20.29 -20.60 -10.83
N GLY A 386 21.22 -21.56 -10.79
CA GLY A 386 22.36 -21.52 -9.87
C GLY A 386 22.00 -21.84 -8.40
N ILE A 387 20.84 -22.45 -8.16
CA ILE A 387 20.38 -22.90 -6.84
C ILE A 387 20.57 -24.42 -6.66
N ASN A 388 20.42 -24.93 -5.42
CA ASN A 388 20.35 -26.36 -5.16
C ASN A 388 18.89 -26.86 -5.28
N HIS A 389 18.54 -27.47 -6.41
CA HIS A 389 17.19 -27.98 -6.67
C HIS A 389 16.75 -29.16 -5.78
N GLU A 390 17.67 -29.82 -5.07
CA GLU A 390 17.32 -30.82 -4.04
C GLU A 390 16.99 -30.19 -2.69
N ASN A 391 17.35 -28.92 -2.49
CA ASN A 391 17.19 -28.20 -1.22
C ASN A 391 16.69 -26.77 -1.46
N VAL A 392 15.59 -26.64 -2.20
CA VAL A 392 15.04 -25.35 -2.61
C VAL A 392 14.47 -24.59 -1.41
N ARG A 393 14.83 -23.31 -1.33
CA ARG A 393 14.38 -22.36 -0.30
C ARG A 393 13.10 -21.69 -0.77
N VAL A 394 11.97 -22.02 -0.15
CA VAL A 394 10.66 -21.48 -0.53
C VAL A 394 10.01 -20.84 0.69
N VAL A 395 9.48 -19.64 0.50
CA VAL A 395 8.61 -18.98 1.49
C VAL A 395 7.23 -18.81 0.88
N ARG A 396 6.20 -19.16 1.63
CA ARG A 396 4.80 -18.92 1.27
C ARG A 396 4.13 -18.07 2.34
N ILE A 397 3.50 -16.98 1.89
CA ILE A 397 2.73 -16.07 2.74
C ILE A 397 1.29 -16.02 2.24
N LYS A 398 0.35 -15.73 3.15
CA LYS A 398 -1.02 -15.43 2.74
C LYS A 398 -1.04 -14.16 1.89
N ASN A 399 -0.53 -13.06 2.46
CA ASN A 399 -0.31 -11.79 1.79
C ASN A 399 0.65 -10.92 2.62
N THR A 400 1.02 -9.74 2.11
CA THR A 400 2.00 -8.86 2.78
C THR A 400 1.49 -8.15 4.04
N LEU A 401 0.20 -8.24 4.38
CA LEU A 401 -0.30 -7.79 5.68
C LEU A 401 -0.27 -8.91 6.72
N LYS A 402 -0.15 -10.17 6.28
CA LYS A 402 -0.24 -11.37 7.12
C LYS A 402 1.02 -12.19 7.01
N VAL A 403 2.10 -11.66 7.58
CA VAL A 403 3.42 -12.32 7.62
C VAL A 403 3.80 -12.82 9.02
N GLU A 404 2.92 -12.71 10.01
CA GLU A 404 3.16 -13.32 11.33
C GLU A 404 3.26 -14.84 11.21
N GLU A 405 2.28 -15.51 10.61
CA GLU A 405 2.34 -16.95 10.32
C GLU A 405 2.61 -17.18 8.84
N ILE A 406 3.73 -17.86 8.54
CA ILE A 406 4.17 -18.16 7.18
C ILE A 406 4.52 -19.65 7.07
N LEU A 407 4.63 -20.13 5.83
CA LEU A 407 5.25 -21.43 5.56
C LEU A 407 6.64 -21.24 4.96
N ILE A 408 7.58 -22.04 5.43
CA ILE A 408 8.96 -22.10 4.92
C ILE A 408 9.26 -23.53 4.48
N SER A 409 10.10 -23.71 3.46
CA SER A 409 10.53 -25.05 3.07
C SER A 409 11.43 -25.68 4.14
N GLU A 410 11.50 -27.01 4.16
CA GLU A 410 12.36 -27.76 5.08
C GLU A 410 13.83 -27.32 5.05
N SER A 411 14.30 -26.79 3.92
CA SER A 411 15.65 -26.22 3.74
C SER A 411 15.95 -24.99 4.62
N LEU A 412 14.91 -24.29 5.09
CA LEU A 412 14.99 -23.10 5.93
C LEU A 412 14.85 -23.41 7.42
N LEU A 413 14.54 -24.66 7.77
CA LEU A 413 14.15 -25.04 9.14
C LEU A 413 15.28 -24.83 10.16
N ASP A 414 16.52 -25.18 9.80
CA ASP A 414 17.67 -25.01 10.70
C ASP A 414 18.02 -23.55 10.95
N GLU A 415 17.75 -22.67 9.98
CA GLU A 415 17.91 -21.23 10.11
C GLU A 415 16.81 -20.64 10.99
N ALA A 416 15.55 -21.06 10.76
CA ALA A 416 14.41 -20.70 11.59
C ALA A 416 14.64 -21.06 13.07
N ARG A 417 15.12 -22.28 13.36
CA ARG A 417 15.42 -22.75 14.73
C ARG A 417 16.49 -21.94 15.46
N LYS A 418 17.37 -21.26 14.72
CA LYS A 418 18.43 -20.39 15.28
C LYS A 418 17.96 -18.96 15.51
N HIS A 419 16.82 -18.57 14.94
CA HIS A 419 16.31 -17.21 15.01
C HIS A 419 15.39 -17.05 16.23
N SER A 420 15.77 -16.22 17.20
CA SER A 420 15.04 -16.07 18.47
C SER A 420 13.60 -15.57 18.33
N SER A 421 13.30 -14.86 17.24
CA SER A 421 11.96 -14.34 16.93
C SER A 421 11.15 -15.23 15.99
N ILE A 422 11.56 -16.50 15.79
CA ILE A 422 10.81 -17.47 14.99
C ILE A 422 10.47 -18.69 15.85
N GLU A 423 9.18 -19.01 15.92
CA GLU A 423 8.64 -20.21 16.57
C GLU A 423 8.23 -21.24 15.49
N ILE A 424 8.65 -22.50 15.66
CA ILE A 424 8.22 -23.59 14.79
C ILE A 424 6.86 -24.11 15.27
N LEU A 425 5.81 -23.93 14.47
CA LEU A 425 4.45 -24.36 14.81
C LEU A 425 4.15 -25.78 14.34
N GLU A 426 4.66 -26.17 13.16
CA GLU A 426 4.48 -27.50 12.60
C GLU A 426 5.72 -27.98 11.86
N GLU A 427 6.12 -29.23 12.10
CA GLU A 427 7.21 -29.89 11.36
C GLU A 427 6.90 -30.05 9.86
N PRO A 428 7.92 -30.19 8.98
CA PRO A 428 7.73 -30.23 7.53
C PRO A 428 6.79 -31.34 7.03
N LYS A 429 5.83 -30.97 6.20
CA LYS A 429 4.87 -31.87 5.53
C LYS A 429 4.78 -31.56 4.03
N ASP A 430 4.33 -32.53 3.25
CA ASP A 430 4.05 -32.29 1.83
C ASP A 430 2.95 -31.23 1.66
N MET A 431 3.07 -30.42 0.61
CA MET A 431 2.02 -29.47 0.25
C MET A 431 0.74 -30.24 -0.14
N ALA A 432 -0.37 -29.94 0.52
CA ALA A 432 -1.67 -30.53 0.23
C ALA A 432 -2.36 -29.77 -0.92
N PHE A 433 -2.58 -30.45 -2.04
CA PHE A 433 -3.31 -29.91 -3.18
C PHE A 433 -4.65 -30.63 -3.33
N ASN A 434 -5.70 -29.91 -3.73
CA ASN A 434 -6.98 -30.50 -4.10
C ASN A 434 -6.90 -31.22 -5.47
N GLU A 435 -7.99 -31.86 -5.88
CA GLU A 435 -8.08 -32.61 -7.14
C GLU A 435 -7.79 -31.76 -8.39
N SER A 436 -7.98 -30.43 -8.30
CA SER A 436 -7.66 -29.49 -9.38
C SER A 436 -6.20 -29.01 -9.36
N GLY A 437 -5.40 -29.45 -8.38
CA GLY A 437 -4.01 -29.05 -8.21
C GLY A 437 -3.82 -27.68 -7.55
N ASN A 438 -4.82 -27.18 -6.82
CA ASN A 438 -4.77 -25.91 -6.08
C ASN A 438 -4.57 -26.14 -4.57
N LEU A 439 -4.00 -25.16 -3.89
CA LEU A 439 -3.72 -25.18 -2.45
C LEU A 439 -4.93 -24.79 -1.59
N PHE A 440 -5.94 -24.16 -2.18
CA PHE A 440 -7.19 -23.75 -1.54
C PHE A 440 -8.35 -23.78 -2.54
#